data_AF-A0A0F2QLZ1-F1
#
_entry.id   AF-A0A0F2QLZ1-F1
#
_cell.length_a   1.000
_cell.length_b   1.000
_cell.length_c   1.000
_cell.angle_alpha   90.00
_cell.angle_beta   90.00
_cell.angle_gamma   90.00
#
_symmetry.space_group_name_H-M   'P 1'
#
loop_
_entity.id
_entity.type
_entity.pdbx_description
1 polymer ?
#
loop_
_entity_poly.entity_id
_entity_poly.type
_entity_poly.pdbx_seq_one_letter_code
_entity_poly.pdbx_strand_id
1 'polypeptide(L)'
;MATPPVGSKSNPSQFDVLDKLAEDEPYFVIRAHDPLSSALVELHAYIGAGQSGAAHNKLAEIMAMTSARAPRPASSPKYRETFAISLAMEQWRDSHKE
;
A
#
# COMPACT_ATOMS: atom_id res chain seq x y z
N MET A 1 17.19 -8.30 -24.08
CA MET A 1 15.97 -8.47 -23.26
C MET A 1 15.75 -7.17 -22.50
N ALA A 2 14.50 -6.75 -22.29
CA ALA A 2 14.21 -5.55 -21.49
C ALA A 2 14.54 -5.81 -20.02
N THR A 3 15.14 -4.82 -19.34
CA THR A 3 15.37 -4.88 -17.89
C THR A 3 14.02 -5.00 -17.17
N PRO A 4 13.87 -5.90 -16.18
CA PRO A 4 12.62 -6.02 -15.46
C PRO A 4 12.27 -4.72 -14.69
N PRO A 5 10.98 -4.45 -14.41
CA PRO A 5 10.57 -3.25 -13.68
C PRO A 5 11.21 -3.15 -12.29
N VAL A 6 11.59 -1.93 -11.88
CA VAL A 6 12.14 -1.66 -10.53
C VAL A 6 11.11 -2.06 -9.46
N GLY A 7 11.57 -2.73 -8.40
CA GLY A 7 10.71 -3.21 -7.31
C GLY A 7 9.96 -4.50 -7.66
N SER A 8 10.27 -5.14 -8.79
CA SER A 8 9.78 -6.49 -9.09
C SER A 8 10.67 -7.55 -8.45
N LYS A 9 10.16 -8.78 -8.29
CA LYS A 9 10.96 -9.92 -7.77
C LYS A 9 12.25 -10.17 -8.58
N SER A 10 12.23 -9.88 -9.88
CA SER A 10 13.37 -10.04 -10.79
C SER A 10 14.27 -8.80 -10.91
N ASN A 11 13.90 -7.69 -10.27
CA ASN A 11 14.69 -6.46 -10.17
C ASN A 11 14.30 -5.73 -8.86
N PRO A 12 14.67 -6.30 -7.69
CA PRO A 12 14.28 -5.76 -6.40
C PRO A 12 14.92 -4.39 -6.17
N SER A 13 14.21 -3.52 -5.45
CA SER A 13 14.74 -2.22 -5.04
C SER A 13 15.79 -2.41 -3.93
N GLN A 14 16.73 -1.47 -3.80
CA GLN A 14 17.61 -1.43 -2.61
C GLN A 14 16.83 -1.24 -1.30
N PHE A 15 15.61 -0.71 -1.40
CA PHE A 15 14.67 -0.52 -0.29
C PHE A 15 13.63 -1.63 -0.19
N ASP A 16 13.77 -2.72 -0.96
CA ASP A 16 12.89 -3.88 -0.80
C ASP A 16 13.07 -4.47 0.61
N VAL A 17 11.94 -4.72 1.27
CA VAL A 17 11.86 -5.21 2.64
C VAL A 17 11.48 -6.67 2.71
N LEU A 18 11.08 -7.30 1.60
CA LEU A 18 10.51 -8.66 1.63
C LEU A 18 11.46 -9.69 2.27
N ASP A 19 12.76 -9.59 1.98
CA ASP A 19 13.77 -10.49 2.56
C ASP A 19 14.20 -10.08 3.99
N LYS A 20 13.72 -8.93 4.49
CA LYS A 20 14.07 -8.36 5.80
C LYS A 20 12.91 -8.41 6.81
N LEU A 21 11.70 -8.74 6.37
CA LEU A 21 10.52 -8.88 7.23
C LEU A 21 10.75 -9.99 8.26
N ALA A 22 10.28 -9.78 9.49
CA ALA A 22 10.23 -10.86 10.48
C ALA A 22 9.25 -11.96 10.06
N GLU A 23 9.44 -13.19 10.55
CA GLU A 23 8.58 -14.34 10.19
C GLU A 23 7.10 -14.12 10.53
N ASP A 24 6.82 -13.34 11.58
CA ASP A 24 5.49 -13.02 12.08
C ASP A 24 5.04 -11.58 11.77
N GLU A 25 5.86 -10.80 11.04
CA GLU A 25 5.55 -9.41 10.71
C GLU A 25 4.44 -9.34 9.64
N PRO A 26 3.27 -8.75 9.94
CA PRO A 26 2.18 -8.64 9.00
C PRO A 26 2.49 -7.61 7.90
N TYR A 27 2.23 -7.98 6.64
CA TYR A 27 2.40 -7.09 5.49
C TYR A 27 1.16 -7.06 4.58
N PHE A 28 1.01 -5.99 3.80
CA PHE A 28 -0.08 -5.84 2.84
C PHE A 28 0.48 -5.46 1.46
N VAL A 29 0.13 -6.24 0.43
CA VAL A 29 0.65 -6.03 -0.93
C VAL A 29 -0.40 -5.40 -1.81
N ILE A 30 -0.08 -4.21 -2.33
CA ILE A 30 -0.81 -3.58 -3.42
C ILE A 30 -0.13 -3.97 -4.74
N ARG A 31 -0.83 -4.78 -5.56
CA ARG A 31 -0.25 -5.34 -6.80
C ARG A 31 -0.34 -4.35 -7.96
N ALA A 32 0.66 -4.32 -8.84
CA ALA A 32 0.65 -3.46 -10.03
C ALA A 32 -0.59 -3.60 -10.96
N HIS A 33 -1.31 -4.73 -10.89
CA HIS A 33 -2.57 -4.91 -11.62
C HIS A 33 -3.77 -4.14 -11.04
N ASP A 34 -3.68 -3.67 -9.79
CA ASP A 34 -4.70 -2.77 -9.24
C ASP A 34 -4.49 -1.36 -9.83
N PRO A 35 -5.49 -0.78 -10.51
CA PRO A 35 -5.35 0.54 -11.15
C PRO A 35 -4.99 1.67 -10.19
N LEU A 36 -5.23 1.52 -8.88
CA LEU A 36 -4.90 2.53 -7.88
C LEU A 36 -3.46 2.44 -7.38
N SER A 37 -2.73 1.37 -7.73
CA SER A 37 -1.43 1.05 -7.14
C SER A 37 -0.40 2.17 -7.25
N SER A 38 -0.19 2.71 -8.46
CA SER A 38 0.79 3.78 -8.66
C SER A 38 0.40 5.04 -7.87
N ALA A 39 -0.87 5.43 -7.90
CA ALA A 39 -1.36 6.61 -7.20
C ALA A 39 -1.25 6.48 -5.67
N LEU A 40 -1.50 5.27 -5.12
CA LEU A 40 -1.32 5.00 -3.69
C LEU A 40 0.15 5.04 -3.26
N VAL A 41 1.06 4.55 -4.10
CA VAL A 41 2.51 4.65 -3.85
C VAL A 41 2.98 6.10 -3.87
N GLU A 42 2.50 6.91 -4.82
CA GLU A 42 2.79 8.35 -4.87
C GLU A 42 2.24 9.09 -3.66
N LEU A 43 1.00 8.80 -3.23
CA LEU A 43 0.41 9.38 -2.04
C LEU A 43 1.26 9.10 -0.80
N HIS A 44 1.70 7.85 -0.62
CA HIS A 44 2.60 7.47 0.47
C HIS A 44 3.91 8.28 0.44
N ALA A 45 4.50 8.46 -0.74
CA ALA A 45 5.72 9.26 -0.90
C ALA A 45 5.52 10.73 -0.52
N TYR A 46 4.40 11.36 -0.94
CA TYR A 46 4.12 12.75 -0.59
C TYR A 46 3.89 12.96 0.91
N ILE A 47 3.24 12.00 1.58
CA ILE A 47 3.06 12.03 3.04
C ILE A 47 4.42 11.95 3.74
N GLY A 48 5.27 10.99 3.36
CA GLY A 48 6.61 10.84 3.94
C GLY A 48 7.52 12.06 3.72
N ALA A 49 7.33 12.77 2.61
CA ALA A 49 8.06 14.01 2.30
C ALA A 49 7.48 15.28 2.96
N GLY A 50 6.39 15.17 3.73
CA GLY A 50 5.72 16.32 4.36
C GLY A 50 5.02 17.27 3.38
N GLN A 51 4.77 16.84 2.13
CA GLN A 51 4.15 17.66 1.09
C GLN A 51 2.63 17.58 1.14
N SER A 52 2.03 18.14 2.19
CA SER A 52 0.59 18.01 2.47
C SER A 52 -0.32 18.45 1.32
N GLY A 53 0.03 19.53 0.60
CA GLY A 53 -0.75 19.99 -0.55
C GLY A 53 -0.74 18.99 -1.72
N ALA A 54 0.43 18.43 -2.05
CA ALA A 54 0.55 17.42 -3.09
C ALA A 54 -0.15 16.11 -2.69
N ALA A 55 -0.03 15.70 -1.43
CA ALA A 55 -0.73 14.54 -0.88
C ALA A 55 -2.26 14.72 -0.97
N HIS A 56 -2.78 15.90 -0.61
CA HIS A 56 -4.21 16.19 -0.71
C HIS A 56 -4.71 16.10 -2.16
N ASN A 57 -3.99 16.70 -3.10
CA ASN A 57 -4.34 16.64 -4.52
C ASN A 57 -4.32 15.20 -5.06
N LYS A 58 -3.32 14.40 -4.67
CA LYS A 58 -3.23 12.98 -5.06
C LYS A 58 -4.38 12.16 -4.48
N LEU A 59 -4.78 12.43 -3.24
CA LEU A 59 -5.96 11.79 -2.64
C LEU A 59 -7.24 12.15 -3.43
N ALA A 60 -7.43 13.41 -3.79
CA ALA A 60 -8.58 13.83 -4.60
C ALA A 60 -8.62 13.12 -5.97
N GLU A 61 -7.47 12.93 -6.61
CA GLU A 61 -7.35 12.17 -7.86
C GLU A 61 -7.77 10.70 -7.67
N ILE A 62 -7.31 10.02 -6.61
CA ILE A 62 -7.71 8.65 -6.27
C ILE A 62 -9.24 8.55 -6.06
N MET A 63 -9.82 9.53 -5.37
CA MET A 63 -11.27 9.58 -5.16
C MET A 63 -12.01 9.76 -6.49
N ALA A 64 -11.50 10.59 -7.40
CA ALA A 64 -12.06 10.74 -8.73
C ALA A 64 -11.99 9.44 -9.55
N MET A 65 -10.86 8.72 -9.52
CA MET A 65 -10.68 7.43 -10.21
C MET A 65 -11.66 6.35 -9.73
N THR A 66 -12.04 6.41 -8.45
CA THR A 66 -12.94 5.43 -7.83
C THR A 66 -14.41 5.82 -7.90
N SER A 67 -14.72 7.09 -8.15
CA SER A 67 -16.10 7.63 -8.19
C SER A 67 -17.01 6.94 -9.21
N ALA A 68 -16.45 6.40 -10.29
CA ALA A 68 -17.19 5.71 -11.34
C ALA A 68 -17.65 4.29 -10.95
N ARG A 69 -17.18 3.75 -9.82
CA ARG A 69 -17.53 2.40 -9.36
C ARG A 69 -18.34 2.46 -8.07
N ALA A 70 -19.33 1.59 -7.94
CA ALA A 70 -20.06 1.44 -6.69
C ALA A 70 -19.08 1.12 -5.54
N PRO A 71 -19.25 1.72 -4.35
CA PRO A 71 -18.44 1.37 -3.19
C PRO A 71 -18.48 -0.14 -2.95
N ARG A 72 -17.35 -0.72 -2.55
CA ARG A 72 -17.36 -2.14 -2.16
C ARG A 72 -18.32 -2.30 -0.97
N PRO A 73 -19.16 -3.36 -0.93
CA PRO A 73 -20.00 -3.62 0.23
C PRO A 73 -19.13 -3.79 1.48
N ALA A 74 -19.54 -3.19 2.59
CA ALA A 74 -18.87 -3.36 3.89
C ALA A 74 -18.84 -4.84 4.35
N SER A 75 -19.75 -5.67 3.83
CA SER A 75 -19.78 -7.11 4.05
C SER A 75 -18.81 -7.92 3.18
N SER A 76 -18.09 -7.29 2.24
CA SER A 76 -17.14 -7.98 1.37
C SER A 76 -16.05 -8.65 2.20
N PRO A 77 -15.80 -9.97 2.03
CA PRO A 77 -14.73 -10.67 2.74
C PRO A 77 -13.37 -9.99 2.57
N LYS A 78 -13.08 -9.48 1.37
CA LYS A 78 -11.85 -8.74 1.07
C LYS A 78 -11.72 -7.44 1.85
N TYR A 79 -12.84 -6.73 2.05
CA TYR A 79 -12.85 -5.51 2.87
C TYR A 79 -12.50 -5.85 4.32
N ARG A 80 -13.17 -6.86 4.89
CA ARG A 80 -12.91 -7.32 6.26
C ARG A 80 -11.46 -7.76 6.47
N GLU A 81 -10.90 -8.50 5.52
CA GLU A 81 -9.51 -8.96 5.57
C GLU A 81 -8.52 -7.78 5.59
N THR A 82 -8.73 -6.75 4.76
CA THR A 82 -7.84 -5.58 4.75
C THR A 82 -7.82 -4.85 6.10
N PHE A 83 -8.98 -4.71 6.76
CA PHE A 83 -9.05 -4.13 8.11
C PHE A 83 -8.43 -5.04 9.18
N ALA A 84 -8.60 -6.36 9.05
CA ALA A 84 -7.97 -7.30 9.97
C ALA A 84 -6.43 -7.25 9.88
N ILE A 85 -5.87 -7.17 8.66
CA ILE A 85 -4.44 -6.99 8.44
C ILE A 85 -3.97 -5.65 9.02
N SER A 86 -4.70 -4.57 8.78
CA SER A 86 -4.38 -3.25 9.35
C SER A 86 -4.33 -3.29 10.88
N LEU A 87 -5.27 -3.96 11.52
CA LEU A 87 -5.28 -4.12 12.98
C LEU A 87 -4.09 -4.97 13.46
N ALA A 88 -3.79 -6.07 12.77
CA ALA A 88 -2.64 -6.92 13.10
C ALA A 88 -1.31 -6.14 13.01
N MET A 89 -1.16 -5.27 12.01
CA MET A 89 0.01 -4.38 11.88
C MET A 89 0.17 -3.43 13.06
N GLU A 90 -0.93 -2.85 13.55
CA GLU A 90 -0.91 -1.99 14.74
C GLU A 90 -0.48 -2.77 15.99
N GLN A 91 -1.07 -3.94 16.20
CA GLN A 91 -0.78 -4.81 17.35
C GLN A 91 0.66 -5.36 17.33
N TRP A 92 1.14 -5.80 16.16
CA TRP A 92 2.51 -6.29 16.01
C TRP A 92 3.51 -5.19 16.33
N ARG A 93 3.31 -3.99 15.77
CA ARG A 93 4.17 -2.84 16.08
C ARG A 93 4.17 -2.50 17.57
N ASP A 94 3.00 -2.50 18.22
CA ASP A 94 2.91 -2.15 19.64
C ASP A 94 3.56 -3.19 20.57
N SER A 95 3.56 -4.47 20.19
CA SER A 95 4.20 -5.55 20.95
C SER A 95 5.72 -5.67 20.71
N HIS A 96 6.23 -5.06 19.65
CA HIS A 96 7.66 -5.04 19.28
C HIS A 96 8.30 -3.65 19.41
N LYS A 97 7.65 -2.72 20.13
CA LYS A 97 8.27 -1.46 20.55
C LYS A 97 9.40 -1.77 21.55
N GLU A 98 10.63 -1.46 21.16
CA GLU A 98 11.74 -1.30 22.11
C GLU A 98 11.50 -0.11 23.05
#